data_AF-A0A921MX28-F1
#
_entry.id   AF-A0A921MX28-F1
#
_cell.length_a   1.000
_cell.length_b   1.000
_cell.length_c   1.000
_cell.angle_alpha   90.00
_cell.angle_beta   90.00
_cell.angle_gamma   90.00
#
_symmetry.space_group_name_H-M   'P 1'
#
loop_
_entity.id
_entity.type
_entity.pdbx_description
1 polymer ?
#
loop_
_entity_poly.entity_id
_entity_poly.type
_entity_poly.pdbx_seq_one_letter_code
_entity_poly.pdbx_strand_id
1 'polypeptide(L)' 'MRAVHFGAGNIGRGFVGLLLHEAGCEVVFSDVAAELVEQLQQAESYEVRTVGRHPTTTTVTGFRAVNSA' A
#
# COMPACT_ATOMS: atom_id res chain seq x y z
N MET A 1 13.92 3.34 6.37
CA MET A 1 14.21 1.97 5.86
C MET A 1 13.32 1.73 4.63
N ARG A 2 13.71 0.87 3.69
CA ARG A 2 12.87 0.50 2.53
C ARG A 2 12.40 -0.94 2.67
N ALA A 3 11.14 -1.21 2.34
CA ALA A 3 10.56 -2.54 2.36
C ALA A 3 9.86 -2.84 1.03
N VAL A 4 10.17 -4.00 0.43
CA VAL A 4 9.46 -4.50 -0.75
C VAL A 4 8.36 -5.45 -0.27
N HIS A 5 7.13 -5.21 -0.67
CA HIS A 5 5.99 -6.08 -0.38
C HIS A 5 5.45 -6.69 -1.67
N PHE A 6 5.58 -8.01 -1.80
CA PHE A 6 5.01 -8.75 -2.92
C PHE A 6 3.51 -8.98 -2.68
N GLY A 7 2.70 -8.50 -3.61
CA GLY A 7 1.24 -8.45 -3.52
C GLY A 7 0.75 -7.06 -3.13
N ALA A 8 0.24 -6.32 -4.11
CA ALA A 8 -0.32 -4.98 -3.93
C ALA A 8 -1.82 -4.98 -3.67
N GLY A 9 -2.46 -6.15 -3.48
CA GLY A 9 -3.91 -6.28 -3.26
C GLY A 9 -4.39 -5.76 -1.89
N ASN A 10 -5.63 -6.08 -1.53
CA ASN A 10 -6.27 -5.54 -0.33
C ASN A 10 -5.52 -5.84 0.98
N ILE A 11 -5.00 -7.06 1.16
CA ILE A 11 -4.21 -7.42 2.36
C ILE A 11 -2.86 -6.70 2.35
N GLY A 12 -2.24 -6.55 1.18
CA GLY A 12 -1.00 -5.83 1.06
C GLY A 12 -1.15 -4.35 1.41
N ARG A 13 -2.16 -3.66 0.87
CA ARG A 13 -2.36 -2.23 1.13
C ARG A 13 -3.01 -1.93 2.47
N GLY A 14 -4.02 -2.71 2.84
CA GLY A 14 -4.87 -2.48 4.00
C GLY A 14 -4.34 -3.06 5.30
N PHE A 15 -3.29 -3.89 5.26
CA PHE A 15 -2.72 -4.48 6.46
C PHE A 15 -1.19 -4.44 6.48
N VAL A 16 -0.50 -5.31 5.73
CA VAL A 16 0.97 -5.44 5.86
C VAL A 16 1.70 -4.17 5.44
N GLY A 17 1.34 -3.60 4.30
CA GLY A 17 1.88 -2.33 3.82
C GLY A 17 1.52 -1.15 4.72
N LEU A 18 0.33 -1.14 5.33
CA LEU A 18 -0.04 -0.14 6.33
C LEU A 18 0.88 -0.22 7.56
N LEU A 19 1.10 -1.42 8.12
CA LEU A 19 2.01 -1.60 9.26
C LEU A 19 3.45 -1.18 8.94
N LEU A 20 3.93 -1.47 7.73
CA LEU A 20 5.25 -1.03 7.28
C LEU A 20 5.33 0.50 7.15
N HIS A 21 4.29 1.13 6.62
CA HIS A 21 4.19 2.58 6.53
C HIS A 21 4.19 3.24 7.92
N GLU A 22 3.38 2.73 8.86
CA GLU A 22 3.33 3.21 10.25
C GLU A 22 4.66 3.00 11.00
N ALA A 23 5.42 1.96 10.62
CA ALA A 23 6.79 1.74 11.11
C ALA A 23 7.84 2.67 10.46
N GLY A 24 7.45 3.59 9.58
CA GLY A 24 8.35 4.54 8.91
C GLY A 24 9.14 3.94 7.75
N CYS A 25 8.66 2.86 7.15
CA CYS A 25 9.25 2.32 5.92
C CYS A 25 8.71 3.04 4.69
N GLU A 26 9.59 3.31 3.73
CA GLU A 26 9.18 3.55 2.34
C GLU A 26 8.77 2.18 1.74
N VAL A 27 7.49 2.01 1.46
CA VAL A 27 6.91 0.75 0.96
C VAL A 27 6.97 0.72 -0.57
N VAL A 28 7.52 -0.35 -1.12
CA VAL A 28 7.51 -0.64 -2.56
C VAL A 28 6.64 -1.87 -2.80
N PHE A 29 5.46 -1.69 -3.38
CA PHE A 29 4.59 -2.78 -3.79
C PHE A 29 5.09 -3.41 -5.10
N SER A 30 5.09 -4.74 -5.15
CA SER A 30 5.41 -5.53 -6.35
C SER A 30 4.23 -6.43 -6.68
N ASP A 31 3.66 -6.29 -7.88
CA ASP A 31 2.50 -7.10 -8.31
C ASP A 31 2.52 -7.33 -9.83
N VAL A 32 1.83 -8.36 -10.30
CA VAL A 32 1.66 -8.68 -11.73
C VAL A 32 0.40 -8.03 -12.33
N ALA A 33 -0.52 -7.56 -11.49
CA ALA A 33 -1.73 -6.87 -11.93
C ALA A 33 -1.40 -5.45 -12.46
N ALA A 34 -1.11 -5.34 -13.75
CA ALA A 34 -0.66 -4.11 -14.40
C ALA A 34 -1.55 -2.89 -14.11
N GLU A 35 -2.88 -3.04 -14.25
CA GLU A 35 -3.82 -1.95 -14.00
C GLU A 35 -3.72 -1.42 -12.56
N LEU A 36 -3.60 -2.32 -11.57
CA LEU A 36 -3.44 -1.93 -10.18
C LEU A 36 -2.12 -1.23 -9.92
N VAL A 37 -1.03 -1.73 -10.52
CA VAL A 37 0.30 -1.11 -10.42
C VAL A 37 0.26 0.30 -11.00
N GLU A 38 -0.35 0.49 -12.17
CA GLU A 38 -0.48 1.80 -12.81
C GLU A 38 -1.31 2.77 -11.96
N GLN A 39 -2.45 2.32 -11.40
CA GLN A 39 -3.24 3.12 -10.47
C GLN A 39 -2.43 3.57 -9.26
N LEU A 40 -1.62 2.68 -8.68
CA LEU A 40 -0.75 3.01 -7.55
C LEU A 40 0.39 3.96 -7.94
N GLN A 41 0.96 3.82 -9.14
CA GLN A 41 2.01 4.73 -9.62
C GLN A 41 1.50 6.15 -9.87
N GLN A 42 0.23 6.30 -10.25
CA GLN A 42 -0.42 7.59 -10.50
C GLN A 42 -0.98 8.24 -9.21
N ALA A 43 -1.17 7.46 -8.15
CA ALA A 43 -1.71 7.94 -6.90
C ALA A 43 -0.62 8.50 -5.97
N GLU A 44 -0.82 9.71 -5.45
CA GLU A 44 0.04 10.27 -4.39
C GLU A 44 -0.23 9.64 -3.02
N SER A 45 -1.45 9.13 -2.82
CA SER A 45 -1.90 8.53 -1.58
C SER A 45 -3.04 7.52 -1.80
N TYR A 46 -3.30 6.66 -0.81
CA TYR A 46 -4.55 5.91 -0.70
C TYR A 46 -5.04 5.88 0.75
N GLU A 47 -6.33 5.56 0.93
CA GLU A 47 -6.93 5.45 2.27
C GLU A 47 -7.09 3.99 2.69
N VAL A 48 -6.73 3.69 3.94
CA VAL A 48 -7.15 2.48 4.63
C VAL A 48 -8.23 2.85 5.64
N ARG A 49 -9.41 2.25 5.49
CA ARG A 49 -10.55 2.48 6.38
C ARG A 49 -10.74 1.27 7.28
N THR A 50 -10.46 1.46 8.57
CA THR A 50 -10.73 0.45 9.59
C THR A 50 -12.17 0.60 10.05
N VAL A 51 -12.98 -0.45 9.87
CA VAL A 51 -14.38 -0.48 10.30
C VAL A 51 -14.52 -1.27 11.61
N GLY A 52 -15.42 -0.83 12.48
CA GLY A 52 -15.65 -1.48 13.76
C GLY A 52 -16.20 -0.52 14.80
N ARG A 53 -15.95 -0.82 16.08
CA ARG A 53 -16.42 0.01 17.22
C ARG A 53 -15.82 1.41 17.22
N HIS A 54 -14.57 1.53 16.75
CA HIS A 54 -13.84 2.80 16.64
C HIS A 54 -13.30 2.93 15.22
N PRO A 55 -14.12 3.43 14.28
CA PRO A 55 -13.69 3.54 12.89
C PRO A 55 -12.58 4.56 12.75
N THR A 56 -11.57 4.24 11.94
CA THR A 56 -10.47 5.14 11.62
C THR A 56 -10.21 5.15 10.13
N THR A 57 -9.64 6.25 9.63
CA THR A 57 -9.12 6.34 8.27
C THR A 57 -7.67 6.77 8.37
N THR A 58 -6.77 5.96 7.81
CA THR A 58 -5.35 6.26 7.73
C THR A 58 -4.99 6.52 6.27
N THR A 59 -4.41 7.67 5.98
CA THR A 59 -3.86 7.99 4.67
C THR A 59 -2.45 7.44 4.57
N VAL A 60 -2.21 6.60 3.55
CA VAL A 60 -0.88 6.07 3.24
C VAL A 60 -0.29 6.86 2.08
N THR A 61 0.90 7.42 2.30
CA THR A 61 1.65 8.23 1.32
C THR A 61 3.07 7.70 1.14
N GLY A 62 3.78 8.20 0.12
CA GLY A 62 5.21 7.92 -0.03
C GLY A 62 5.53 6.45 -0.33
N PHE A 63 4.60 5.74 -0.95
CA PHE A 63 4.80 4.39 -1.46
C PHE A 63 5.22 4.43 -2.94
N ARG A 64 5.69 3.29 -3.45
CA ARG A 64 5.93 3.05 -4.88
C ARG A 64 5.26 1.74 -5.28
N ALA A 65 5.03 1.54 -6.57
CA ALA A 65 4.59 0.27 -7.13
C ALA A 65 5.40 -0.10 -8.38
N VAL A 66 5.70 -1.39 -8.55
CA VAL A 66 6.45 -1.95 -9.68
C VAL A 66 5.71 -3.17 -10.22
N ASN A 67 5.66 -3.29 -11.55
CA ASN A 67 5.12 -4.48 -12.22
C ASN A 67 6.20 -5.57 -12.21
N SER A 68 5.86 -6.77 -11.72
CA SER A 68 6.78 -7.91 -11.60
C SER A 68 6.42 -9.11 -12.49
N ALA A 69 5.67 -8.87 -13.56
CA ALA A 69 5.42 -9.86 -14.60
C ALA A 69 6.68 -10.13 -15.47
#